data_AF-A8ZKB9-F1
#
_entry.id   AF-A8ZKB9-F1
#
_cell.length_a   1.000
_cell.length_b   1.000
_cell.length_c   1.000
_cell.angle_alpha   90.00
_cell.angle_beta   90.00
_cell.angle_gamma   90.00
#
_symmetry.space_group_name_H-M   'P 1'
#
loop_
_entity.id
_entity.type
_entity.pdbx_description
1 polymer ?
#
loop_
_entity_poly.entity_id
_entity_poly.type
_entity_poly.pdbx_seq_one_letter_code
_entity_poly.pdbx_strand_id
1 'polypeptide(L)'
;MFADDITDYYFEHSQPTLTASNTVSLNVPIIEFWRCYDISNNVIIRGQIFNHPKYPAGKSLKSSPIQGCLTKAGRVYVTTKNSMYELGTPHPKSAGDALNWPNHTDHQPLEKLTYWGE
;
A
#
# COMPACT_ATOMS: atom_id res chain seq x y z
N MET A 1 -0.70 7.20 -16.65
CA MET A 1 -1.17 6.62 -15.39
C MET A 1 -0.39 7.29 -14.29
N PHE A 2 -1.10 7.99 -13.43
CA PHE A 2 -0.61 8.70 -12.25
C PHE A 2 -1.07 7.99 -10.98
N ALA A 3 -0.50 8.35 -9.83
CA ALA A 3 -0.90 7.79 -8.54
C ALA A 3 -2.38 8.04 -8.22
N ASP A 4 -2.89 9.23 -8.56
CA ASP A 4 -4.28 9.61 -8.36
C ASP A 4 -5.22 8.75 -9.23
N ASP A 5 -4.87 8.46 -10.49
CA ASP A 5 -5.69 7.60 -11.37
C ASP A 5 -6.01 6.25 -10.73
N ILE A 6 -5.04 5.62 -10.04
CA ILE A 6 -5.24 4.32 -9.37
C ILE A 6 -6.10 4.49 -8.11
N THR A 7 -5.90 5.58 -7.40
CA THR A 7 -6.58 5.88 -6.14
C THR A 7 -8.06 6.17 -6.41
N ASP A 8 -8.36 7.02 -7.39
CA ASP A 8 -9.72 7.31 -7.85
C ASP A 8 -10.40 6.06 -8.39
N TYR A 9 -9.72 5.31 -9.26
CA TYR A 9 -10.22 4.03 -9.77
C TYR A 9 -10.57 3.06 -8.64
N TYR A 10 -9.78 3.04 -7.56
CA TYR A 10 -10.09 2.23 -6.38
C TYR A 10 -11.40 2.68 -5.72
N PHE A 11 -11.57 3.97 -5.47
CA PHE A 11 -12.78 4.49 -4.83
C PHE A 11 -14.03 4.34 -5.70
N GLU A 12 -13.90 4.44 -7.02
CA GLU A 12 -15.01 4.25 -7.97
C GLU A 12 -15.47 2.80 -8.07
N HIS A 13 -14.55 1.83 -7.93
CA HIS A 13 -14.82 0.43 -8.26
C HIS A 13 -14.76 -0.54 -7.09
N SER A 14 -14.18 -0.16 -5.95
CA SER A 14 -14.13 -1.01 -4.77
C SER A 14 -15.50 -1.11 -4.11
N GLN A 15 -15.89 -2.32 -3.71
CA GLN A 15 -17.08 -2.56 -2.91
C GLN A 15 -16.66 -2.99 -1.49
N PRO A 16 -16.84 -2.13 -0.46
CA PRO A 16 -16.40 -2.39 0.91
C PRO A 16 -17.05 -3.62 1.57
N THR A 17 -18.19 -4.08 1.03
CA THR A 17 -18.97 -5.21 1.56
C THR A 17 -18.34 -6.58 1.31
N LEU A 18 -17.27 -6.65 0.53
CA LEU A 18 -16.45 -7.85 0.39
C LEU A 18 -15.27 -7.77 1.35
N THR A 19 -15.53 -7.92 2.65
CA THR A 19 -14.46 -8.22 3.62
C THR A 19 -13.66 -9.41 3.09
N ALA A 20 -12.33 -9.29 3.15
CA ALA A 20 -11.36 -10.30 2.69
C ALA A 20 -11.64 -11.73 3.23
N SER A 21 -12.49 -11.86 4.25
CA SER A 21 -12.96 -13.10 4.86
C SER A 21 -13.98 -13.91 4.03
N ASN A 22 -14.64 -13.34 3.01
CA ASN A 22 -15.79 -13.98 2.35
C ASN A 22 -15.55 -14.58 0.95
N THR A 23 -14.29 -14.71 0.50
CA THR A 23 -14.01 -15.53 -0.70
C THR A 23 -12.83 -16.46 -0.49
N VAL A 24 -13.16 -17.74 -0.49
CA VAL A 24 -12.28 -18.84 -0.82
C VAL A 24 -11.61 -18.59 -2.19
N SER A 25 -10.29 -18.80 -2.29
CA SER A 25 -9.55 -19.18 -3.52
C SER A 25 -8.94 -18.15 -4.47
N LEU A 26 -8.30 -17.09 -3.98
CA LEU A 26 -7.16 -16.53 -4.72
C LEU A 26 -5.99 -16.36 -3.73
N ASN A 27 -4.95 -17.17 -3.87
CA ASN A 27 -3.64 -16.98 -3.20
C ASN A 27 -2.93 -15.72 -3.75
N VAL A 28 -3.68 -14.64 -3.93
CA VAL A 28 -3.21 -13.35 -4.44
C VAL A 28 -2.81 -12.54 -3.21
N PRO A 29 -1.59 -12.00 -3.19
CA PRO A 29 -1.14 -11.13 -2.12
C PRO A 29 -1.98 -9.85 -2.06
N ILE A 30 -2.36 -9.44 -0.86
CA ILE A 30 -3.18 -8.25 -0.60
C ILE A 30 -2.28 -7.16 -0.05
N ILE A 31 -2.36 -5.95 -0.60
CA ILE A 31 -1.70 -4.77 -0.03
C ILE A 31 -2.75 -3.97 0.74
N GLU A 32 -2.57 -3.82 2.05
CA GLU A 32 -3.37 -2.94 2.90
C GLU A 32 -2.58 -1.71 3.35
N PHE A 33 -3.27 -0.75 3.94
CA PHE A 33 -2.71 0.53 4.41
C PHE A 33 -1.86 1.22 3.34
N TRP A 34 -2.31 1.13 2.09
CA TRP A 34 -1.51 1.47 0.92
C TRP A 34 -1.69 2.92 0.46
N ARG A 35 -0.66 3.41 -0.26
CA ARG A 35 -0.64 4.66 -1.01
C ARG A 35 0.10 4.49 -2.33
N CYS A 36 -0.41 5.15 -3.36
CA CYS A 36 0.25 5.29 -4.64
C CYS A 36 1.23 6.49 -4.60
N TYR A 37 2.33 6.39 -5.34
CA TYR A 37 3.31 7.45 -5.49
C TYR A 37 3.82 7.51 -6.93
N ASP A 38 3.89 8.72 -7.48
CA ASP A 38 4.60 8.99 -8.73
C ASP A 38 6.10 9.15 -8.47
N ILE A 39 6.91 8.29 -9.09
CA ILE A 39 8.38 8.30 -9.00
C ILE A 39 8.96 8.12 -10.39
N SER A 40 9.68 9.13 -10.87
CA SER A 40 10.42 9.07 -12.15
C SER A 40 9.56 8.54 -13.30
N ASN A 41 8.39 9.14 -13.49
CA ASN A 41 7.41 8.77 -14.53
C ASN A 41 6.81 7.35 -14.41
N ASN A 42 6.89 6.75 -13.22
CA ASN A 42 6.27 5.48 -12.89
C ASN A 42 5.40 5.63 -11.65
N VAL A 43 4.29 4.89 -11.59
CA VAL A 43 3.49 4.77 -10.36
C VAL A 43 3.95 3.55 -9.59
N ILE A 44 4.16 3.70 -8.29
CA ILE A 44 4.43 2.58 -7.37
C ILE A 44 3.44 2.60 -6.21
N ILE A 45 3.30 1.47 -5.53
CA ILE A 45 2.50 1.36 -4.31
C ILE A 45 3.41 1.03 -3.14
N ARG A 46 3.19 1.71 -2.02
CA ARG A 46 3.71 1.32 -0.71
C ARG A 46 2.56 0.97 0.22
N GLY A 47 2.74 -0.07 1.02
CA GLY A 47 1.73 -0.52 1.98
C GLY A 47 2.23 -1.74 2.76
N GLN A 48 1.31 -2.48 3.36
CA GLN A 48 1.58 -3.70 4.10
C GLN A 48 1.08 -4.91 3.32
N ILE A 49 1.93 -5.93 3.18
CA ILE A 49 1.59 -7.15 2.44
C ILE A 49 0.96 -8.21 3.35
N PHE A 50 -0.10 -8.83 2.83
CA PHE A 50 -0.80 -9.96 3.43
C PHE A 50 -0.93 -11.08 2.41
N ASN A 51 -1.20 -12.31 2.87
CA ASN A 51 -1.44 -13.48 2.02
C ASN A 51 -0.30 -13.76 0.99
N HIS A 52 0.96 -13.55 1.38
CA HIS A 52 2.12 -13.77 0.50
C HIS A 52 2.97 -14.96 1.01
N PRO A 53 3.34 -15.93 0.16
CA PRO A 53 4.05 -17.15 0.62
C PRO A 53 5.44 -16.88 1.20
N LYS A 54 6.11 -15.81 0.74
CA LYS A 54 7.48 -15.46 1.18
C LYS A 54 7.55 -14.35 2.24
N TYR A 55 6.46 -13.62 2.48
CA TYR A 55 6.49 -12.44 3.34
C TYR A 55 5.47 -12.60 4.47
N PRO A 56 5.87 -12.39 5.73
CA PRO A 56 4.91 -12.41 6.83
C PRO A 56 3.87 -11.31 6.63
N ALA A 57 2.66 -11.57 7.10
CA ALA A 57 1.55 -10.62 7.09
C ALA A 57 1.92 -9.32 7.83
N GLY A 58 1.47 -8.18 7.31
CA GLY A 58 1.74 -6.85 7.88
C GLY A 58 3.13 -6.28 7.53
N LYS A 59 3.97 -7.00 6.78
CA LYS A 59 5.30 -6.50 6.41
C LYS A 59 5.19 -5.34 5.42
N SER A 60 5.92 -4.26 5.66
CA SER A 60 6.02 -3.14 4.72
C SER A 60 6.59 -3.59 3.37
N LEU A 61 5.93 -3.18 2.29
CA LEU A 61 6.27 -3.48 0.91
C LEU A 61 6.36 -2.19 0.10
N LYS A 62 7.30 -2.17 -0.85
CA LYS A 62 7.33 -1.25 -1.99
C LYS A 62 7.20 -2.07 -3.26
N SER A 63 6.19 -1.79 -4.08
CA SER A 63 5.99 -2.50 -5.34
C SER A 63 7.00 -2.07 -6.41
N SER A 64 7.15 -2.90 -7.44
CA SER A 64 7.67 -2.46 -8.74
C SER A 64 6.67 -1.50 -9.43
N PRO A 65 7.07 -0.82 -10.52
CA PRO A 65 6.16 0.01 -11.30
C PRO A 65 4.87 -0.70 -11.66
N ILE A 66 3.75 -0.02 -11.44
CA ILE A 66 2.43 -0.49 -11.84
C ILE A 66 2.30 -0.37 -13.36
N GLN A 67 1.83 -1.43 -13.99
CA GLN A 67 1.60 -1.52 -15.43
C GLN A 67 0.12 -1.44 -15.79
N GLY A 68 -0.77 -1.68 -14.82
CA GLY A 68 -2.20 -1.66 -15.04
C GLY A 68 -2.99 -1.86 -13.74
N CYS A 69 -4.27 -1.50 -13.81
CA CYS A 69 -5.28 -1.76 -12.79
C CYS A 69 -6.50 -2.42 -13.44
N LEU A 70 -7.19 -3.28 -12.68
CA LEU A 70 -8.42 -3.92 -13.13
C LEU A 70 -9.33 -4.18 -11.93
N THR A 71 -10.64 -4.28 -12.19
CA THR A 71 -11.63 -4.64 -11.18
C THR A 71 -12.28 -5.96 -11.51
N LYS A 72 -12.44 -6.82 -10.50
CA LYS A 72 -13.21 -8.06 -10.61
C LYS A 72 -14.06 -8.25 -9.36
N ALA A 73 -15.37 -8.39 -9.55
CA ALA A 73 -16.33 -8.59 -8.47
C ALA A 73 -16.16 -7.56 -7.32
N GLY A 74 -16.06 -6.27 -7.63
CA GLY A 74 -15.91 -5.20 -6.62
C GLY A 74 -14.55 -5.14 -5.94
N ARG A 75 -13.56 -5.90 -6.42
CA ARG A 75 -12.18 -5.88 -5.92
C ARG A 75 -11.24 -5.32 -6.96
N VAL A 76 -10.29 -4.53 -6.49
CA VAL A 76 -9.36 -3.82 -7.34
C VAL A 76 -8.01 -4.51 -7.26
N TYR A 77 -7.46 -4.80 -8.43
CA TYR A 77 -6.18 -5.47 -8.60
C TYR A 77 -5.22 -4.57 -9.36
N VAL A 78 -3.96 -4.61 -8.96
CA VAL A 78 -2.87 -3.93 -9.67
C VAL A 78 -1.87 -4.95 -10.17
N THR A 79 -1.39 -4.73 -11.39
CA THR A 79 -0.40 -5.59 -12.02
C THR A 79 0.93 -4.86 -12.14
N THR A 80 1.99 -5.52 -11.72
CA THR A 80 3.38 -5.16 -11.99
C THR A 80 3.95 -6.15 -12.99
N LYS A 81 5.20 -5.92 -13.42
CA LYS A 81 5.90 -6.82 -14.36
C LYS A 81 5.84 -8.31 -13.99
N ASN A 82 5.95 -8.64 -12.71
CA ASN A 82 6.11 -10.03 -12.24
C ASN A 82 5.05 -10.48 -11.23
N SER A 83 4.17 -9.59 -10.81
CA SER A 83 3.26 -9.85 -9.69
C SER A 83 1.95 -9.11 -9.87
N MET A 84 0.88 -9.70 -9.35
CA MET A 84 -0.43 -9.07 -9.20
C MET A 84 -0.76 -8.98 -7.72
N TYR A 85 -1.36 -7.86 -7.33
CA TYR A 85 -1.77 -7.60 -5.95
C TYR A 85 -3.24 -7.18 -5.91
N GLU A 86 -3.96 -7.65 -4.91
CA GLU A 86 -5.27 -7.09 -4.55
C GLU A 86 -5.04 -5.85 -3.68
N LEU A 87 -5.78 -4.77 -3.93
CA LEU A 87 -5.80 -3.60 -3.06
C LEU A 87 -6.88 -3.81 -2.00
N GLY A 88 -6.43 -3.93 -0.74
CA GLY A 88 -7.30 -3.93 0.43
C GLY A 88 -7.55 -2.50 0.90
N THR A 89 -7.65 -2.31 2.21
CA THR A 89 -7.96 -1.00 2.80
C THR A 89 -6.87 0.04 2.47
N PRO A 90 -7.19 1.20 1.87
CA PRO A 90 -6.20 2.25 1.64
C PRO A 90 -5.75 2.87 2.96
N HIS A 91 -4.58 3.53 2.97
CA HIS A 91 -4.18 4.30 4.14
C HIS A 91 -5.21 5.41 4.43
N PRO A 92 -5.54 5.74 5.69
CA PRO A 92 -6.52 6.79 6.01
C PRO A 92 -6.19 8.21 5.50
N LYS A 93 -4.96 8.49 5.03
CA LYS A 93 -4.62 9.77 4.38
C LYS A 93 -4.72 9.71 2.85
N SER A 94 -5.16 8.58 2.31
CA SER A 94 -5.45 8.39 0.89
C SER A 94 -6.90 8.75 0.56
N ALA A 95 -7.77 8.82 1.58
CA ALA A 95 -9.18 9.16 1.46
C ALA A 95 -9.41 10.60 1.89
N GLY A 96 -8.97 11.55 1.05
CA GLY A 96 -9.20 12.99 1.27
C GLY A 96 -8.34 13.61 2.38
N ASP A 97 -7.97 14.87 2.13
CA ASP A 97 -7.27 15.81 3.01
C ASP A 97 -5.76 15.63 3.25
N ALA A 98 -5.05 16.42 2.45
CA ALA A 98 -3.86 17.15 2.81
C ALA A 98 -3.99 17.83 4.19
N LEU A 99 -3.59 17.16 5.27
CA LEU A 99 -3.01 17.83 6.43
C LEU A 99 -2.19 16.85 7.29
N ASN A 100 -0.97 17.29 7.62
CA ASN A 100 -0.07 16.76 8.65
C ASN A 100 0.61 15.39 8.41
N TRP A 101 1.75 15.41 7.73
CA TRP A 101 2.83 14.43 7.90
C TRP A 101 3.76 14.91 9.03
N PRO A 102 3.98 14.18 10.13
CA PRO A 102 5.22 14.36 10.86
C PRO A 102 6.34 13.69 10.06
N ASN A 103 7.30 14.51 9.65
CA ASN A 103 8.60 14.08 9.16
C ASN A 103 9.21 13.06 10.13
N HIS A 104 9.25 11.79 9.74
CA HIS A 104 10.24 10.86 10.26
C HIS A 104 11.14 10.44 9.11
N THR A 105 12.09 11.33 8.81
CA THR A 105 13.38 10.94 8.27
C THR A 105 14.13 10.24 9.41
N ASP A 106 13.99 8.92 9.52
CA ASP A 106 14.88 8.14 10.37
C ASP A 106 16.01 7.56 9.51
N HIS A 107 17.05 8.37 9.36
CA HIS A 107 18.38 7.91 9.00
C HIS A 107 19.32 8.27 10.17
N GLN A 108 19.43 7.34 11.13
CA GLN A 108 20.66 7.01 11.91
C GLN A 108 21.19 8.05 12.93
N PRO A 109 22.12 7.69 13.84
CA PRO A 109 22.20 6.52 14.71
C PRO A 109 22.48 6.90 16.20
N LEU A 110 22.32 5.90 17.08
CA LEU A 110 22.92 5.72 18.42
C LEU A 110 24.10 6.65 18.79
N GLU A 111 23.93 7.57 19.77
CA GLU A 111 24.96 7.94 20.77
C GLU A 111 24.34 8.45 22.08
N LYS A 112 24.25 7.54 23.05
CA LYS A 112 24.70 7.67 24.46
C LYS A 112 25.03 9.09 24.95
N LEU A 113 24.21 9.63 25.87
CA LEU A 113 24.67 10.63 26.84
C LEU A 113 24.20 10.25 28.25
N THR A 114 25.18 9.79 29.01
CA THR A 114 25.16 9.49 30.44
C THR A 114 24.93 10.80 31.22
N TYR A 115 23.97 10.81 32.14
CA TYR A 115 23.69 11.94 33.04
C TYR A 115 24.72 11.98 34.18
N TRP A 116 25.36 13.13 34.39
CA TRP A 116 26.12 13.49 35.60
C TRP A 116 25.76 14.92 36.01
N GLY A 117 25.46 15.13 37.30
CA GLY A 117 25.20 16.42 37.97
C GLY A 117 23.72 16.61 38.27
N GLU A 118 23.27 16.78 39.50
CA GLU A 118 23.87 17.54 40.61
C GLU A 118 23.99 16.74 41.93
#